data_AF-V5F7R1-F1
#
_entry.id   AF-V5F7R1-F1
#
_cell.length_a   1.000
_cell.length_b   1.000
_cell.length_c   1.000
_cell.angle_alpha   90.00
_cell.angle_beta   90.00
_cell.angle_gamma   90.00
#
_symmetry.space_group_name_H-M   'P 1'
#
loop_
_entity.id
_entity.type
_entity.pdbx_description
1 polymer ?
#
loop_
_entity_poly.entity_id
_entity_poly.type
_entity_poly.pdbx_seq_one_letter_code
_entity_poly.pdbx_strand_id
1 'polypeptide(L)'
;MLSNFNFHYQPRYINGEISSYEALLCSVGEPVDVQDFVISIKDTVSFDLLVIKRVLEDRAKYDCESKIRVAINISISSLIDKDFVTNCKAIFAVEKNIILELTNHDSCHHFDQIQAAIAELKTVDVCFALDDYGKGYVNSEMFIHLDVDYIKLDKKLISNIAQNYVAYSLVRTTYEKIANVLGKKVIVEGVETFEQLNLLKQFGQMEYQGFYFSNTLQAKQLEPTLGICNKQKKKKSLSLALDKAIYDINRAQNPIEIRAAIQKLTKVDHYNIVGVSPNSFDVYAEQQRINENYKEILENSNSAHFLLMSSLIRTCDAFVIIRDNKGNAIYNNEQHINYLNMDLVNVSVEEVCRVFPDYRTCLALDQELLNGNSCFIMSNETVETENGTSFFHTYRQKLTHFGQDFVICSVYKDENRISVDKLTGCFNKEYLESNEVKDHQKMVFVDLDGFKPINDHYGHNKGDEVLREFAFKMKSMLRESDIMIRFGGDEFILLFDSQLMDAVLKRMNKIRKNIEQHFADLNLQLSFSYGVSTLENGYKQALEMADKKMYQQKSERKQIA
;
A
#
# COMPACT_ATOMS: atom_id res chain seq x y z
N MET A 1 -20.49 36.30 36.61
CA MET A 1 -20.22 34.85 36.67
C MET A 1 -18.77 34.51 36.29
N LEU A 2 -18.15 35.13 35.28
CA LEU A 2 -16.78 34.79 34.84
C LEU A 2 -15.66 35.77 35.29
N SER A 3 -15.90 36.68 36.23
CA SER A 3 -14.93 37.75 36.57
C SER A 3 -13.59 37.25 37.12
N ASN A 4 -13.54 36.04 37.67
CA ASN A 4 -12.34 35.42 38.24
C ASN A 4 -11.79 34.28 37.37
N PHE A 5 -12.19 34.22 36.10
CA PHE A 5 -11.78 33.17 35.18
C PHE A 5 -11.25 33.76 33.87
N ASN A 6 -10.29 33.07 33.26
CA ASN A 6 -9.78 33.36 31.92
C ASN A 6 -9.83 32.08 31.07
N PHE A 7 -9.76 32.25 29.75
CA PHE A 7 -9.65 31.12 28.83
C PHE A 7 -8.20 30.89 28.43
N HIS A 8 -7.78 29.63 28.52
CA HIS A 8 -6.60 29.13 27.82
C HIS A 8 -7.05 28.24 26.66
N TYR A 9 -6.19 28.10 25.67
CA TYR A 9 -6.51 27.46 24.40
C TYR A 9 -5.57 26.30 24.16
N GLN A 10 -6.10 25.08 24.12
CA GLN A 10 -5.29 23.91 23.86
C GLN A 10 -5.29 23.58 22.36
N PRO A 11 -4.14 23.60 21.67
CA PRO A 11 -4.08 23.26 20.25
C PRO A 11 -4.34 21.78 20.00
N ARG A 12 -5.02 21.51 18.88
CA ARG A 12 -5.22 20.18 18.30
C ARG A 12 -4.45 20.08 17.01
N TYR A 13 -3.89 18.90 16.74
CA TYR A 13 -2.99 18.68 15.63
C TYR A 13 -3.52 17.60 14.68
N ILE A 14 -3.40 17.85 13.38
CA ILE A 14 -3.55 16.84 12.33
C ILE A 14 -2.28 16.89 11.49
N ASN A 15 -1.62 15.74 11.31
CA ASN A 15 -0.39 15.62 10.52
C ASN A 15 0.73 16.63 10.90
N GLY A 16 0.76 17.08 12.16
CA GLY A 16 1.75 18.03 12.66
C GLY A 16 1.35 19.52 12.51
N GLU A 17 0.22 19.82 11.89
CA GLU A 17 -0.31 21.17 11.75
C GLU A 17 -1.50 21.40 12.68
N ILE A 18 -1.71 22.64 13.13
CA ILE A 18 -2.79 22.97 14.07
C ILE A 18 -4.14 22.94 13.33
N SER A 19 -5.04 22.04 13.73
CA SER A 19 -6.37 21.88 13.15
C SER A 19 -7.43 22.76 13.82
N SER A 20 -7.34 22.95 15.13
CA SER A 20 -8.28 23.72 15.95
C SER A 20 -7.70 23.97 17.34
N TYR A 21 -8.36 24.83 18.12
CA TYR A 21 -8.05 25.06 19.53
C TYR A 21 -9.26 24.79 20.40
N GLU A 22 -9.07 24.11 21.53
CA GLU A 22 -10.11 23.97 22.56
C GLU A 22 -10.00 25.09 23.59
N ALA A 23 -11.10 25.81 23.82
CA ALA A 23 -11.19 26.82 24.85
C ALA A 23 -11.48 26.18 26.21
N LEU A 24 -10.54 26.31 27.14
CA LEU A 24 -10.59 25.77 28.49
C LEU A 24 -10.67 26.90 29.51
N LEU A 25 -11.68 26.82 30.39
CA LEU A 25 -11.85 27.76 31.48
C LEU A 25 -10.78 27.51 32.55
N CYS A 26 -10.10 28.56 33.01
CA CYS A 26 -9.04 28.50 34.02
C CYS A 26 -9.29 29.54 35.12
N SER A 27 -9.10 29.18 36.38
CA SER A 27 -9.24 30.13 37.50
C SER A 27 -8.09 31.14 37.53
N VAL A 28 -8.40 32.37 37.92
CA VAL A 28 -7.43 33.45 38.10
C VAL A 28 -7.28 33.73 39.59
N GLY A 29 -6.06 33.53 40.13
CA GLY A 29 -5.80 33.71 41.56
C GLY A 29 -5.82 32.39 42.32
N GLU A 30 -6.72 32.24 43.29
CA GLU A 30 -6.82 31.00 44.07
C GLU A 30 -7.26 29.81 43.18
N PRO A 31 -6.69 28.61 43.40
CA PRO A 31 -7.04 27.42 42.64
C PRO A 31 -8.48 27.01 42.99
N VAL A 32 -9.40 27.26 42.07
CA VAL A 32 -10.77 26.76 42.13
C VAL A 32 -10.83 25.54 41.21
N ASP A 33 -11.41 24.44 41.68
CA ASP A 33 -11.72 23.31 40.81
C ASP A 33 -12.79 23.75 39.80
N VAL A 34 -12.35 23.92 38.55
CA VAL A 34 -13.21 24.39 37.45
C VAL A 34 -14.31 23.39 37.16
N GLN A 35 -14.05 22.09 37.35
CA GLN A 35 -15.02 21.05 37.06
C GLN A 35 -16.17 21.10 38.08
N ASP A 36 -15.84 21.20 39.38
CA ASP A 36 -16.84 21.38 40.44
C ASP A 36 -17.62 22.69 40.27
N PHE A 37 -16.94 23.76 39.85
CA PHE A 37 -17.60 25.04 39.57
C PHE A 37 -18.63 24.91 38.44
N VAL A 38 -18.26 24.31 37.29
CA VAL A 38 -19.16 24.11 36.16
C VAL A 38 -20.35 23.22 36.54
N ILE A 39 -20.12 22.14 37.30
CA ILE A 39 -21.19 21.26 37.79
C ILE A 39 -22.15 22.00 38.72
N SER A 40 -21.68 23.00 39.48
CA SER A 40 -22.50 23.78 40.39
C SER A 40 -23.44 24.79 39.70
N ILE A 41 -23.23 25.06 38.39
CA ILE A 41 -24.04 26.02 37.63
C ILE A 41 -25.44 25.47 37.37
N LYS A 42 -26.46 26.19 37.88
CA LYS A 42 -27.88 25.83 37.65
C LYS A 42 -28.43 26.36 36.34
N ASP A 43 -28.04 27.58 35.96
CA ASP A 43 -28.47 28.22 34.70
C ASP A 43 -27.40 27.98 33.63
N THR A 44 -27.44 26.79 33.01
CA THR A 44 -26.46 26.40 31.99
C THR A 44 -26.59 27.24 30.73
N VAL A 45 -27.80 27.67 30.37
CA VAL A 45 -28.08 28.46 29.16
C VAL A 45 -27.38 29.82 29.22
N SER A 46 -27.60 30.58 30.29
CA SER A 46 -26.97 31.89 30.44
C SER A 46 -25.44 31.77 30.57
N PHE A 47 -24.97 30.72 31.24
CA PHE A 47 -23.55 30.46 31.40
C PHE A 47 -22.87 30.14 30.07
N ASP A 48 -23.43 29.21 29.29
CA ASP A 48 -22.88 28.79 27.99
C ASP A 48 -22.87 29.95 26.99
N LEU A 49 -23.92 30.78 26.95
CA LEU A 49 -23.93 32.00 26.12
C LEU A 49 -22.84 33.00 26.53
N LEU A 50 -22.55 33.11 27.83
CA LEU A 50 -21.50 33.99 28.33
C LEU A 50 -20.10 33.44 27.97
N VAL A 51 -19.91 32.12 28.07
CA VAL A 51 -18.70 31.42 27.64
C VAL A 51 -18.45 31.65 26.14
N ILE A 52 -19.46 31.42 25.30
CA ILE A 52 -19.38 31.63 23.84
C ILE A 52 -18.96 33.07 23.53
N LYS A 53 -19.65 34.07 24.11
CA LYS A 53 -19.33 35.49 23.89
C LYS A 53 -17.89 35.80 24.29
N ARG A 54 -17.43 35.30 25.44
CA ARG A 54 -16.10 35.60 25.95
C ARG A 54 -14.99 34.98 25.09
N VAL A 55 -15.18 33.75 24.62
CA VAL A 55 -14.23 33.10 23.69
C VAL A 55 -14.17 33.84 22.36
N LEU A 56 -15.30 34.31 21.85
CA LEU A 56 -15.35 35.11 20.62
C LEU A 56 -14.71 36.49 20.79
N GLU A 57 -14.86 37.15 21.94
CA GLU A 57 -14.15 38.39 22.27
C GLU A 57 -12.62 38.20 22.27
N ASP A 58 -12.13 37.08 22.79
CA ASP A 58 -10.71 36.75 22.74
C ASP A 58 -10.27 36.50 21.29
N ARG A 59 -11.07 35.79 20.49
CA ARG A 59 -10.78 35.55 19.07
C ARG A 59 -10.75 36.83 18.24
N ALA A 60 -11.66 37.77 18.48
CA ALA A 60 -11.79 39.02 17.74
C ALA A 60 -10.59 39.99 17.95
N LYS A 61 -9.77 39.77 18.98
CA LYS A 61 -8.53 40.56 19.20
C LYS A 61 -7.44 40.29 18.16
N TYR A 62 -7.64 39.33 17.26
CA TYR A 62 -6.68 38.92 16.24
C TYR A 62 -7.25 39.11 14.84
N ASP A 63 -6.41 39.58 13.90
CA ASP A 63 -6.73 39.90 12.50
C ASP A 63 -6.98 38.63 11.62
N CYS A 64 -7.57 37.60 12.22
CA CYS A 64 -7.61 36.22 11.72
C CYS A 64 -9.04 35.65 11.68
N GLU A 65 -10.07 36.50 11.58
CA GLU A 65 -11.49 36.18 11.84
C GLU A 65 -12.09 34.98 11.07
N SER A 66 -11.38 34.40 10.10
CA SER A 66 -11.81 33.19 9.37
C SER A 66 -10.79 32.05 9.32
N LYS A 67 -9.65 32.17 10.00
CA LYS A 67 -8.58 31.14 9.96
C LYS A 67 -8.39 30.37 11.26
N ILE A 68 -8.95 30.81 12.37
CA ILE A 68 -8.79 30.13 13.66
C ILE A 68 -10.08 29.37 14.00
N ARG A 69 -9.99 28.04 13.94
CA ARG A 69 -11.05 27.15 14.37
C ARG A 69 -10.99 26.92 15.87
N VAL A 70 -12.10 27.14 16.57
CA VAL A 70 -12.18 27.06 18.02
C VAL A 70 -13.30 26.12 18.46
N ALA A 71 -13.00 25.26 19.41
CA ALA A 71 -13.92 24.37 20.08
C ALA A 71 -14.32 24.98 21.44
N ILE A 72 -15.64 25.02 21.70
CA ILE A 72 -16.23 25.62 22.89
C ILE A 72 -17.07 24.57 23.59
N ASN A 73 -16.74 24.31 24.85
CA ASN A 73 -17.50 23.40 25.71
C ASN A 73 -18.83 24.03 26.12
N ILE A 74 -19.94 23.31 25.88
CA ILE A 74 -21.30 23.68 26.30
C ILE A 74 -21.99 22.49 26.96
N SER A 75 -22.97 22.75 27.83
CA SER A 75 -23.82 21.69 28.36
C SER A 75 -24.78 21.19 27.28
N ILE A 76 -24.93 19.87 27.12
CA ILE A 76 -25.91 19.32 26.17
C ILE A 76 -27.34 19.79 26.47
N SER A 77 -27.64 20.06 27.75
CA SER A 77 -28.96 20.52 28.19
C SER A 77 -29.31 21.90 27.63
N SER A 78 -28.33 22.75 27.32
CA SER A 78 -28.56 24.08 26.77
C SER A 78 -29.17 24.01 25.36
N LEU A 79 -28.97 22.92 24.62
CA LEU A 79 -29.60 22.70 23.31
C LEU A 79 -31.11 22.42 23.37
N ILE A 80 -31.65 22.10 24.54
CA ILE A 80 -33.09 21.92 24.74
C ILE A 80 -33.82 23.27 24.72
N ASP A 81 -33.12 24.34 25.11
CA ASP A 81 -33.67 25.69 25.17
C ASP A 81 -33.68 26.35 23.78
N LYS A 82 -34.85 26.78 23.33
CA LYS A 82 -35.02 27.39 21.99
C LYS A 82 -34.39 28.77 21.89
N ASP A 83 -34.35 29.53 22.97
CA ASP A 83 -33.75 30.86 22.97
C ASP A 83 -32.23 30.74 22.89
N PHE A 84 -31.63 29.74 23.54
CA PHE A 84 -30.22 29.39 23.38
C PHE A 84 -29.88 29.12 21.91
N VAL A 85 -30.62 28.20 21.27
CA VAL A 85 -30.39 27.83 19.85
C VAL A 85 -30.55 29.03 18.93
N THR A 86 -31.58 29.86 19.16
CA THR A 86 -31.82 31.08 18.36
C THR A 86 -30.66 32.08 18.49
N ASN A 87 -30.16 32.30 19.71
CA ASN A 87 -29.02 33.17 19.97
C ASN A 87 -27.74 32.64 19.33
N CYS A 88 -27.44 31.34 19.49
CA CYS A 88 -26.29 30.70 18.85
C CYS A 88 -26.36 30.83 17.33
N LYS A 89 -27.53 30.62 16.72
CA LYS A 89 -27.71 30.77 15.27
C LYS A 89 -27.41 32.19 14.80
N ALA A 90 -27.85 33.21 15.55
CA ALA A 90 -27.57 34.61 15.23
C ALA A 90 -26.06 34.93 15.34
N ILE A 91 -25.39 34.41 16.38
CA ILE A 91 -23.95 34.59 16.59
C ILE A 91 -23.15 33.90 15.46
N PHE A 92 -23.42 32.62 15.21
CA PHE A 92 -22.67 31.80 14.25
C PHE A 92 -23.06 32.02 12.79
N ALA A 93 -24.11 32.82 12.52
CA ALA A 93 -24.33 33.36 11.19
C ALA A 93 -23.15 34.24 10.73
N VAL A 94 -22.56 34.99 11.67
CA VAL A 94 -21.39 35.85 11.44
C VAL A 94 -20.10 35.11 11.76
N GLU A 95 -20.04 34.47 12.93
CA GLU A 95 -18.83 33.82 13.44
C GLU A 95 -18.68 32.39 12.87
N LYS A 96 -17.60 32.12 12.12
CA LYS A 96 -17.35 30.81 11.48
C LYS A 96 -16.27 29.99 12.19
N ASN A 97 -16.06 28.76 11.74
CA ASN A 97 -15.08 27.80 12.28
C ASN A 97 -15.30 27.49 13.77
N ILE A 98 -16.54 27.22 14.16
CA ILE A 98 -16.90 26.88 15.55
C ILE A 98 -17.17 25.38 15.65
N ILE A 99 -16.62 24.76 16.70
CA ILE A 99 -16.97 23.42 17.14
C ILE A 99 -17.63 23.57 18.52
N LEU A 100 -18.83 23.03 18.70
CA LEU A 100 -19.47 22.95 20.00
C LEU A 100 -19.25 21.56 20.59
N GLU A 101 -18.63 21.50 21.77
CA GLU A 101 -18.34 20.24 22.46
C GLU A 101 -19.39 20.01 23.53
N LEU A 102 -20.10 18.89 23.41
CA LEU A 102 -21.24 18.57 24.24
C LEU A 102 -20.78 17.84 25.50
N THR A 103 -20.87 18.54 26.63
CA THR A 103 -20.53 18.03 27.97
C THR A 103 -21.79 17.60 28.74
N ASN A 104 -21.61 16.89 29.86
CA ASN A 104 -22.69 16.45 30.78
C ASN A 104 -23.79 15.62 30.12
N HIS A 105 -23.43 14.80 29.13
CA HIS A 105 -24.38 14.12 28.29
C HIS A 105 -25.01 12.86 28.89
N ASP A 106 -24.44 12.30 29.96
CA ASP A 106 -24.87 11.06 30.60
C ASP A 106 -26.31 11.08 31.14
N SER A 107 -26.86 12.27 31.40
CA SER A 107 -28.18 12.44 32.03
C SER A 107 -29.29 12.86 31.05
N CYS A 108 -28.98 12.96 29.75
CA CYS A 108 -29.92 13.51 28.79
C CYS A 108 -30.68 12.42 27.99
N HIS A 109 -32.00 12.60 27.89
CA HIS A 109 -32.90 11.67 27.17
C HIS A 109 -33.70 12.35 26.05
N HIS A 110 -33.54 13.66 25.83
CA HIS A 110 -34.32 14.44 24.86
C HIS A 110 -33.67 14.45 23.46
N PHE A 111 -33.34 13.27 22.93
CA PHE A 111 -32.53 13.14 21.71
C PHE A 111 -33.15 13.83 20.48
N ASP A 112 -34.46 13.74 20.29
CA ASP A 112 -35.13 14.37 19.12
C ASP A 112 -35.01 15.90 19.13
N GLN A 113 -35.14 16.52 20.31
CA GLN A 113 -35.02 17.97 20.46
C GLN A 113 -33.59 18.43 20.26
N ILE A 114 -32.63 17.70 20.84
CA ILE A 114 -31.20 17.98 20.66
C ILE A 114 -30.79 17.80 19.21
N GLN A 115 -31.24 16.72 18.55
CA GLN A 115 -30.94 16.48 17.15
C GLN A 115 -31.54 17.56 16.24
N ALA A 116 -32.73 18.07 16.55
CA ALA A 116 -33.32 19.21 15.85
C ALA A 116 -32.47 20.48 16.03
N ALA A 117 -32.01 20.76 17.25
CA ALA A 117 -31.13 21.89 17.55
C ALA A 117 -29.77 21.78 16.83
N ILE A 118 -29.15 20.60 16.83
CA ILE A 118 -27.92 20.30 16.08
C ILE A 118 -28.13 20.56 14.59
N ALA A 119 -29.22 20.04 14.02
CA ALA A 119 -29.54 20.23 12.61
C ALA A 119 -29.72 21.71 12.26
N GLU A 120 -30.35 22.49 13.14
CA GLU A 120 -30.53 23.93 12.96
C GLU A 120 -29.20 24.68 13.00
N LEU A 121 -28.33 24.42 13.97
CA LEU A 121 -27.03 25.09 14.10
C LEU A 121 -26.04 24.66 13.01
N LYS A 122 -26.14 23.43 12.50
CA LYS A 122 -25.37 23.01 11.32
C LYS A 122 -25.67 23.84 10.07
N THR A 123 -26.87 24.44 9.95
CA THR A 123 -27.19 25.33 8.80
C THR A 123 -26.33 26.58 8.74
N VAL A 124 -25.68 26.96 9.84
CA VAL A 124 -24.77 28.11 9.92
C VAL A 124 -23.29 27.69 10.02
N ASP A 125 -22.96 26.44 9.66
CA ASP A 125 -21.60 25.87 9.59
C ASP A 125 -20.93 25.65 10.96
N VAL A 126 -21.74 25.31 11.97
CA VAL A 126 -21.26 24.85 13.28
C VAL A 126 -21.03 23.33 13.23
N CYS A 127 -19.86 22.90 13.71
CA CYS A 127 -19.58 21.47 13.92
C CYS A 127 -19.86 21.08 15.37
N PHE A 128 -20.12 19.79 15.60
CA PHE A 128 -20.37 19.25 16.94
C PHE A 128 -19.39 18.15 17.30
N ALA A 129 -18.97 18.13 18.56
CA ALA A 129 -18.16 17.08 19.16
C ALA A 129 -18.87 16.49 20.38
N LEU A 130 -18.82 15.16 20.54
CA LEU A 130 -19.14 14.51 21.81
C LEU A 130 -17.86 14.35 22.62
N ASP A 131 -17.88 14.88 23.85
CA ASP A 131 -16.77 14.79 24.79
C ASP A 131 -16.78 13.48 25.59
N ASP A 132 -15.72 13.20 26.34
CA ASP A 132 -15.68 12.19 27.42
C ASP A 132 -15.97 10.71 27.02
N TYR A 133 -15.76 10.32 25.77
CA TYR A 133 -15.85 8.89 25.40
C TYR A 133 -14.77 8.09 26.15
N GLY A 134 -15.21 7.22 27.07
CA GLY A 134 -14.33 6.38 27.90
C GLY A 134 -14.39 6.67 29.40
N LYS A 135 -15.13 7.69 29.85
CA LYS A 135 -15.44 7.88 31.28
C LYS A 135 -16.65 7.03 31.70
N GLY A 136 -16.41 5.83 32.23
CA GLY A 136 -17.48 4.99 32.82
C GLY A 136 -18.26 4.10 31.82
N TYR A 137 -19.49 3.72 32.17
CA TYR A 137 -20.38 2.95 31.28
C TYR A 137 -20.91 3.85 30.17
N VAL A 138 -20.23 3.85 29.03
CA VAL A 138 -20.52 4.75 27.89
C VAL A 138 -21.97 4.57 27.39
N ASN A 139 -22.70 5.68 27.28
CA ASN A 139 -24.02 5.74 26.67
C ASN A 139 -23.94 5.75 25.13
N SER A 140 -23.58 4.61 24.54
CA SER A 140 -23.36 4.44 23.10
C SER A 140 -24.57 4.77 22.20
N GLU A 141 -25.75 4.93 22.80
CA GLU A 141 -27.00 5.33 22.15
C GLU A 141 -26.87 6.72 21.48
N MET A 142 -26.11 7.62 22.08
CA MET A 142 -25.90 8.98 21.56
C MET A 142 -25.30 9.01 20.14
N PHE A 143 -24.40 8.08 19.83
CA PHE A 143 -23.73 8.01 18.54
C PHE A 143 -24.67 7.61 17.40
N ILE A 144 -25.77 6.95 17.75
CA ILE A 144 -26.78 6.50 16.80
C ILE A 144 -27.77 7.63 16.50
N HIS A 145 -28.14 8.42 17.51
CA HIS A 145 -29.19 9.41 17.40
C HIS A 145 -28.72 10.82 17.05
N LEU A 146 -27.49 11.18 17.44
CA LEU A 146 -26.98 12.54 17.23
C LEU A 146 -26.06 12.62 16.02
N ASP A 147 -26.36 13.56 15.12
CA ASP A 147 -25.50 13.87 13.98
C ASP A 147 -24.34 14.78 14.39
N VAL A 148 -23.44 14.29 15.25
CA VAL A 148 -22.19 15.01 15.57
C VAL A 148 -21.12 14.74 14.54
N ASP A 149 -20.10 15.59 14.45
CA ASP A 149 -19.00 15.47 13.47
C ASP A 149 -17.79 14.77 14.08
N TYR A 150 -17.58 14.95 15.39
CA TYR A 150 -16.43 14.48 16.13
C TYR A 150 -16.81 13.65 17.36
N ILE A 151 -15.97 12.69 17.71
CA ILE A 151 -15.99 11.97 18.99
C ILE A 151 -14.60 12.09 19.63
N LYS A 152 -14.55 12.55 20.88
CA LYS A 152 -13.31 12.73 21.65
C LYS A 152 -13.05 11.49 22.51
N LEU A 153 -11.89 10.86 22.35
CA LEU A 153 -11.43 9.74 23.17
C LEU A 153 -10.66 10.28 24.38
N ASP A 154 -11.16 9.98 25.57
CA ASP A 154 -10.59 10.46 26.84
C ASP A 154 -9.18 9.90 27.10
N LYS A 155 -8.34 10.72 27.76
CA LYS A 155 -6.98 10.38 28.16
C LYS A 155 -6.84 9.01 28.85
N LYS A 156 -7.82 8.59 29.66
CA LYS A 156 -7.77 7.29 30.39
C LYS A 156 -7.74 6.09 29.44
N LEU A 157 -8.30 6.20 28.24
CA LEU A 157 -8.20 5.16 27.22
C LEU A 157 -6.79 5.10 26.62
N ILE A 158 -6.10 6.23 26.57
CA ILE A 158 -4.82 6.41 25.88
C ILE A 158 -3.63 6.13 26.80
N SER A 159 -3.76 6.39 28.09
CA SER A 159 -2.67 6.36 29.08
C SER A 159 -1.83 5.07 29.03
N ASN A 160 -2.48 3.91 28.85
CA ASN A 160 -1.84 2.59 28.96
C ASN A 160 -1.58 1.89 27.61
N ILE A 161 -1.83 2.52 26.46
CA ILE A 161 -1.74 1.83 25.16
C ILE A 161 -0.31 1.39 24.81
N ALA A 162 0.71 2.08 25.32
CA ALA A 162 2.11 1.74 25.06
C ALA A 162 2.58 0.52 25.88
N GLN A 163 1.97 0.28 27.05
CA GLN A 163 2.35 -0.80 27.97
C GLN A 163 1.39 -1.99 27.94
N ASN A 164 0.21 -1.85 27.32
CA ASN A 164 -0.84 -2.87 27.32
C ASN A 164 -1.46 -3.03 25.94
N TYR A 165 -1.18 -4.17 25.29
CA TYR A 165 -1.73 -4.52 23.99
C TYR A 165 -3.27 -4.59 23.97
N VAL A 166 -3.90 -5.03 25.07
CA VAL A 166 -5.36 -5.08 25.16
C VAL A 166 -5.94 -3.66 25.16
N ALA A 167 -5.32 -2.73 25.88
CA ALA A 167 -5.70 -1.32 25.85
C ALA A 167 -5.55 -0.73 24.45
N TYR A 168 -4.39 -0.94 23.80
CA TYR A 168 -4.16 -0.55 22.41
C TYR A 168 -5.22 -1.11 21.45
N SER A 169 -5.50 -2.41 21.54
CA SER A 169 -6.47 -3.10 20.69
C SER A 169 -7.90 -2.58 20.89
N LEU A 170 -8.28 -2.25 22.14
CA LEU A 170 -9.57 -1.64 22.45
C LEU A 170 -9.71 -0.26 21.82
N VAL A 171 -8.68 0.59 21.91
CA VAL A 171 -8.69 1.93 21.29
C VAL A 171 -8.73 1.80 19.77
N ARG A 172 -7.95 0.88 19.18
CA ARG A 172 -7.99 0.60 17.73
C ARG A 172 -9.39 0.21 17.27
N THR A 173 -10.00 -0.78 17.92
CA THR A 173 -11.34 -1.27 17.58
C THR A 173 -12.40 -0.18 17.75
N THR A 174 -12.24 0.67 18.77
CA THR A 174 -13.10 1.84 19.01
C THR A 174 -12.99 2.84 17.87
N TYR A 175 -11.76 3.19 17.47
CA TYR A 175 -11.52 4.07 16.32
C TYR A 175 -12.15 3.50 15.05
N GLU A 176 -11.95 2.22 14.75
CA GLU A 176 -12.49 1.59 13.54
C GLU A 176 -14.03 1.66 13.51
N LYS A 177 -14.70 1.43 14.66
CA LYS A 177 -16.16 1.61 14.78
C LYS A 177 -16.58 3.06 14.53
N ILE A 178 -15.90 4.02 15.13
CA ILE A 178 -16.26 5.44 14.98
C ILE A 178 -16.02 5.94 13.56
N ALA A 179 -14.82 5.71 13.03
CA ALA A 179 -14.39 6.26 11.76
C ALA A 179 -15.04 5.53 10.56
N ASN A 180 -15.09 4.19 10.60
CA ASN A 180 -15.49 3.41 9.43
C ASN A 180 -16.98 3.05 9.46
N VAL A 181 -17.55 2.77 10.64
CA VAL A 181 -18.98 2.41 10.76
C VAL A 181 -19.85 3.65 10.93
N LEU A 182 -19.58 4.46 11.96
CA LEU A 182 -20.36 5.68 12.22
C LEU A 182 -19.95 6.83 11.28
N GLY A 183 -18.76 6.75 10.71
CA GLY A 183 -18.31 7.74 9.75
C GLY A 183 -17.96 9.09 10.37
N LYS A 184 -17.64 9.12 11.67
CA LYS A 184 -17.33 10.35 12.42
C LYS A 184 -15.82 10.54 12.53
N LYS A 185 -15.37 11.78 12.74
CA LYS A 185 -13.95 12.09 12.98
C LYS A 185 -13.62 11.81 14.45
N VAL A 186 -12.38 11.43 14.72
CA VAL A 186 -11.91 11.12 16.07
C VAL A 186 -10.91 12.16 16.53
N ILE A 187 -11.11 12.66 17.74
CA ILE A 187 -10.16 13.50 18.47
C ILE A 187 -9.60 12.65 19.61
N VAL A 188 -8.29 12.62 19.79
CA VAL A 188 -7.63 11.86 20.86
C VAL A 188 -7.04 12.81 21.88
N GLU A 189 -7.46 12.66 23.13
CA GLU A 189 -6.98 13.48 24.23
C GLU A 189 -5.85 12.81 25.01
N GLY A 190 -5.02 13.63 25.64
CA GLY A 190 -4.00 13.17 26.57
C GLY A 190 -2.87 12.37 25.91
N VAL A 191 -2.50 12.72 24.68
CA VAL A 191 -1.26 12.21 24.06
C VAL A 191 -0.07 12.88 24.73
N GLU A 192 0.71 12.11 25.49
CA GLU A 192 1.82 12.60 26.32
C GLU A 192 3.18 12.10 25.84
N THR A 193 3.24 11.00 25.08
CA THR A 193 4.50 10.43 24.59
C THR A 193 4.51 10.19 23.08
N PHE A 194 5.71 10.17 22.49
CA PHE A 194 5.92 9.82 21.09
C PHE A 194 5.44 8.39 20.77
N GLU A 195 5.61 7.46 21.71
CA GLU A 195 5.17 6.07 21.57
C GLU A 195 3.65 5.97 21.42
N GLN A 196 2.90 6.69 22.27
CA GLN A 196 1.44 6.79 22.16
C GLN A 196 1.04 7.34 20.79
N LEU A 197 1.66 8.43 20.35
CA LEU A 197 1.39 9.02 19.04
C LEU A 197 1.67 8.04 17.89
N ASN A 198 2.80 7.34 17.93
CA ASN A 198 3.19 6.41 16.88
C ASN A 198 2.23 5.21 16.77
N LEU A 199 1.75 4.71 17.90
CA LEU A 199 0.73 3.66 17.95
C LEU A 199 -0.61 4.14 17.38
N LEU A 200 -1.06 5.32 17.79
CA LEU A 200 -2.33 5.89 17.34
C LEU A 200 -2.33 6.21 15.83
N LYS A 201 -1.20 6.71 15.29
CA LYS A 201 -1.07 7.01 13.85
C LYS A 201 -1.33 5.80 12.94
N GLN A 202 -1.21 4.58 13.45
CA GLN A 202 -1.48 3.36 12.67
C GLN A 202 -2.97 3.16 12.35
N PHE A 203 -3.88 3.80 13.06
CA PHE A 203 -5.32 3.55 12.89
C PHE A 203 -5.89 4.29 11.67
N GLY A 204 -5.43 5.52 11.46
CA GLY A 204 -5.86 6.41 10.39
C GLY A 204 -5.84 7.88 10.83
N GLN A 205 -6.55 8.74 10.09
CA GLN A 205 -6.51 10.18 10.32
C GLN A 205 -7.32 10.57 11.57
N MET A 206 -6.65 11.17 12.55
CA MET A 206 -7.22 11.69 13.80
C MET A 206 -6.71 13.10 14.10
N GLU A 207 -7.44 13.82 14.94
CA GLU A 207 -6.91 15.03 15.60
C GLU A 207 -6.33 14.65 16.96
N TYR A 208 -5.18 15.20 17.34
CA TYR A 208 -4.48 14.86 18.57
C TYR A 208 -4.32 16.08 19.48
N GLN A 209 -4.50 15.87 20.78
CA GLN A 209 -4.31 16.88 21.82
C GLN A 209 -3.59 16.26 23.01
N GLY A 210 -2.64 16.99 23.60
CA GLY A 210 -1.95 16.57 24.81
C GLY A 210 -0.55 17.16 24.96
N PHE A 211 0.07 16.90 26.11
CA PHE A 211 1.34 17.49 26.51
C PHE A 211 2.52 17.10 25.63
N TYR A 212 2.41 16.02 24.84
CA TYR A 212 3.41 15.69 23.83
C TYR A 212 3.61 16.82 22.81
N PHE A 213 2.51 17.49 22.44
CA PHE A 213 2.53 18.54 21.43
C PHE A 213 2.68 19.93 22.05
N SER A 214 1.76 20.28 22.95
CA SER A 214 1.75 21.59 23.59
C SER A 214 0.88 21.58 24.85
N ASN A 215 1.23 22.45 25.79
CA ASN A 215 0.36 22.83 26.89
C ASN A 215 -0.73 23.79 26.42
N THR A 216 -1.63 24.18 27.34
CA THR A 216 -2.62 25.22 27.06
C THR A 216 -1.93 26.57 26.85
N LEU A 217 -2.42 27.32 25.86
CA LEU A 217 -1.83 28.58 25.41
C LEU A 217 -2.69 29.76 25.85
N GLN A 218 -2.08 30.92 26.04
CA GLN A 218 -2.84 32.16 26.18
C GLN A 218 -3.36 32.61 24.82
N ALA A 219 -4.45 33.38 24.79
CA ALA A 219 -5.04 33.90 23.55
C ALA A 219 -4.02 34.56 22.61
N LYS A 220 -2.98 35.22 23.16
CA LYS A 220 -1.91 35.90 22.41
C LYS A 220 -0.98 34.99 21.61
N GLN A 221 -1.05 33.68 21.82
CA GLN A 221 -0.21 32.67 21.18
C GLN A 221 -0.98 31.84 20.14
N LEU A 222 -2.20 32.25 19.80
CA LEU A 222 -3.01 31.59 18.79
C LEU A 222 -2.46 31.85 17.38
N GLU A 223 -2.39 30.79 16.58
CA GLU A 223 -1.94 30.81 15.20
C GLU A 223 -3.09 30.38 14.25
N PRO A 224 -3.02 30.71 12.95
CA PRO A 224 -3.97 30.22 11.97
C PRO A 224 -4.05 28.69 11.93
N THR A 225 -5.27 28.15 11.88
CA THR A 225 -5.54 26.71 11.76
C THR A 225 -5.57 26.26 10.30
N LEU A 226 -5.33 24.97 10.06
CA LEU A 226 -5.38 24.36 8.75
C LEU A 226 -6.77 24.49 8.11
N GLY A 227 -6.82 24.93 6.85
CA GLY A 227 -8.04 24.94 6.04
C GLY A 227 -8.41 23.52 5.63
N ILE A 228 -9.21 22.81 6.43
CA ILE A 228 -9.61 21.44 6.11
C ILE A 228 -10.69 21.45 5.02
N CYS A 229 -10.35 20.96 3.83
CA CYS A 229 -11.30 20.73 2.75
C CYS A 229 -12.21 19.55 3.12
N ASN A 230 -13.48 19.82 3.49
CA ASN A 230 -14.48 18.83 3.92
C ASN A 230 -14.99 17.87 2.80
N LYS A 231 -14.21 17.63 1.74
CA LYS A 231 -14.60 16.79 0.60
C LYS A 231 -13.71 15.56 0.43
N GLN A 232 -13.50 14.77 1.48
CA GLN A 232 -13.23 13.36 1.24
C GLN A 232 -14.56 12.67 0.92
N LYS A 233 -14.80 12.39 -0.36
CA LYS A 233 -15.81 11.39 -0.75
C LYS A 233 -15.38 10.08 -0.08
N LYS A 234 -16.12 9.65 0.94
CA LYS A 234 -15.98 8.31 1.52
C LYS A 234 -16.09 7.30 0.37
N LYS A 235 -14.97 6.67 -0.02
CA LYS A 235 -15.04 5.37 -0.68
C LYS A 235 -15.70 4.46 0.35
N LYS A 236 -16.96 4.08 0.14
CA LYS A 236 -17.59 3.04 0.95
C LYS A 236 -16.74 1.79 0.74
N SER A 237 -16.09 1.32 1.81
CA SER A 237 -15.43 0.03 1.79
C SER A 237 -16.47 -1.03 1.39
N LEU A 238 -16.11 -1.91 0.46
CA LEU A 238 -16.96 -3.04 0.05
C LEU A 238 -17.41 -3.86 1.26
N SER A 239 -16.57 -3.97 2.30
CA SER A 239 -16.91 -4.63 3.57
C SER A 239 -18.15 -4.04 4.21
N LEU A 240 -18.21 -2.72 4.43
CA LEU A 240 -19.35 -2.10 5.12
C LEU A 240 -20.66 -2.22 4.34
N ALA A 241 -20.58 -2.22 3.00
CA ALA A 241 -21.75 -2.45 2.16
C ALA A 241 -22.22 -3.91 2.24
N LEU A 242 -21.28 -4.86 2.23
CA LEU A 242 -21.55 -6.30 2.38
C LEU A 242 -22.16 -6.60 3.75
N ASP A 243 -21.55 -6.13 4.83
CA ASP A 243 -22.02 -6.27 6.22
C ASP A 243 -23.47 -5.78 6.36
N LYS A 244 -23.78 -4.62 5.77
CA LYS A 244 -25.13 -4.06 5.77
C LYS A 244 -26.12 -4.92 4.98
N ALA A 245 -25.72 -5.45 3.83
CA ALA A 245 -26.58 -6.33 3.03
C ALA A 245 -26.89 -7.65 3.77
N ILE A 246 -25.89 -8.22 4.45
CA ILE A 246 -26.07 -9.41 5.32
C ILE A 246 -26.98 -9.09 6.51
N TYR A 247 -26.82 -7.92 7.14
CA TYR A 247 -27.74 -7.44 8.19
C TYR A 247 -29.18 -7.32 7.69
N ASP A 248 -29.39 -6.71 6.52
CA ASP A 248 -30.72 -6.53 5.93
C ASP A 248 -31.40 -7.87 5.61
N ILE A 249 -30.63 -8.89 5.19
CA ILE A 249 -31.12 -10.28 5.02
C ILE A 249 -31.59 -10.84 6.35
N ASN A 250 -30.80 -10.69 7.42
CA ASN A 250 -31.10 -11.25 8.74
C ASN A 250 -32.25 -10.56 9.48
N ARG A 251 -32.58 -9.32 9.12
CA ARG A 251 -33.73 -8.57 9.68
C ARG A 251 -35.04 -8.87 8.95
N ALA A 252 -35.00 -9.41 7.75
CA ALA A 252 -36.19 -9.70 6.95
C ALA A 252 -37.13 -10.66 7.70
N GLN A 253 -38.42 -10.31 7.77
CA GLN A 253 -39.37 -10.99 8.66
C GLN A 253 -40.05 -12.19 8.00
N ASN A 254 -39.97 -12.29 6.68
CA ASN A 254 -40.68 -13.30 5.91
C ASN A 254 -39.90 -13.72 4.65
N PRO A 255 -40.28 -14.86 4.02
CA PRO A 255 -39.59 -15.39 2.85
C PRO A 255 -39.47 -14.42 1.66
N ILE A 256 -40.47 -13.55 1.47
CA ILE A 256 -40.50 -12.58 0.36
C ILE A 256 -39.46 -11.50 0.61
N GLU A 257 -39.38 -10.97 1.82
CA GLU A 257 -38.39 -9.99 2.23
C GLU A 257 -36.97 -10.56 2.21
N ILE A 258 -36.79 -11.81 2.65
CA ILE A 258 -35.49 -12.51 2.60
C ILE A 258 -35.02 -12.60 1.14
N ARG A 259 -35.91 -13.04 0.24
CA ARG A 259 -35.58 -13.12 -1.19
C ARG A 259 -35.24 -11.75 -1.78
N ALA A 260 -35.99 -10.71 -1.44
CA ALA A 260 -35.71 -9.34 -1.88
C ALA A 260 -34.38 -8.82 -1.33
N ALA A 261 -34.03 -9.16 -0.08
CA ALA A 261 -32.75 -8.80 0.53
C ALA A 261 -31.57 -9.55 -0.11
N ILE A 262 -31.72 -10.85 -0.40
CA ILE A 262 -30.72 -11.64 -1.16
C ILE A 262 -30.52 -11.04 -2.57
N GLN A 263 -31.59 -10.63 -3.25
CA GLN A 263 -31.48 -9.94 -4.55
C GLN A 263 -30.81 -8.56 -4.46
N LYS A 264 -30.85 -7.91 -3.30
CA LYS A 264 -30.08 -6.68 -3.07
C LYS A 264 -28.63 -7.01 -2.76
N LEU A 265 -28.35 -8.08 -2.02
CA LEU A 265 -26.99 -8.56 -1.75
C LEU A 265 -26.24 -8.86 -3.04
N THR A 266 -26.87 -9.49 -4.05
CA THR A 266 -26.20 -9.75 -5.35
C THR A 266 -25.82 -8.49 -6.11
N LYS A 267 -26.42 -7.34 -5.79
CA LYS A 267 -26.03 -6.02 -6.33
C LYS A 267 -24.91 -5.36 -5.52
N VAL A 268 -24.62 -5.84 -4.33
CA VAL A 268 -23.55 -5.34 -3.46
C VAL A 268 -22.32 -6.22 -3.63
N ASP A 269 -22.52 -7.52 -3.50
CA ASP A 269 -21.56 -8.59 -3.79
C ASP A 269 -21.58 -8.93 -5.28
N HIS A 270 -21.09 -7.99 -6.11
CA HIS A 270 -21.10 -8.09 -7.57
C HIS A 270 -20.41 -9.35 -8.10
N TYR A 271 -19.40 -9.82 -7.36
CA TYR A 271 -18.58 -10.97 -7.70
C TYR A 271 -19.00 -12.24 -6.97
N ASN A 272 -20.10 -12.15 -6.20
CA ASN A 272 -20.69 -13.25 -5.46
C ASN A 272 -19.68 -13.95 -4.54
N ILE A 273 -18.80 -13.19 -3.88
CA ILE A 273 -17.76 -13.65 -2.96
C ILE A 273 -18.36 -14.46 -1.81
N VAL A 274 -19.57 -14.13 -1.35
CA VAL A 274 -20.28 -14.86 -0.28
C VAL A 274 -21.01 -16.10 -0.82
N GLY A 275 -21.04 -16.32 -2.14
CA GLY A 275 -21.49 -17.57 -2.74
C GLY A 275 -23.01 -17.75 -2.80
N VAL A 276 -23.79 -16.70 -3.09
CA VAL A 276 -25.25 -16.74 -3.30
C VAL A 276 -25.61 -17.65 -4.49
N SER A 277 -26.56 -18.55 -4.27
CA SER A 277 -27.11 -19.45 -5.27
C SER A 277 -28.31 -18.81 -5.97
N PRO A 278 -28.29 -18.68 -7.30
CA PRO A 278 -29.39 -18.07 -8.04
C PRO A 278 -30.69 -18.91 -8.01
N ASN A 279 -30.63 -20.18 -7.58
CA ASN A 279 -31.73 -21.15 -7.70
C ASN A 279 -32.13 -21.82 -6.38
N SER A 280 -31.95 -21.17 -5.22
CA SER A 280 -32.47 -21.75 -3.98
C SER A 280 -33.98 -21.58 -3.87
N PHE A 281 -34.70 -22.71 -3.86
CA PHE A 281 -36.14 -22.74 -3.56
C PHE A 281 -36.41 -22.48 -2.07
N ASP A 282 -35.48 -22.89 -1.20
CA ASP A 282 -35.54 -22.66 0.24
C ASP A 282 -34.72 -21.41 0.61
N VAL A 283 -35.43 -20.31 0.84
CA VAL A 283 -34.82 -19.03 1.19
C VAL A 283 -34.19 -19.02 2.58
N TYR A 284 -34.62 -19.90 3.49
CA TYR A 284 -34.05 -19.98 4.84
C TYR A 284 -32.73 -20.75 4.82
N ALA A 285 -32.69 -21.89 4.11
CA ALA A 285 -31.46 -22.64 3.91
C ALA A 285 -30.40 -21.77 3.19
N GLU A 286 -30.82 -20.97 2.21
CA GLU A 286 -29.93 -20.07 1.50
C GLU A 286 -29.42 -18.91 2.38
N GLN A 287 -30.29 -18.32 3.20
CA GLN A 287 -29.89 -17.33 4.20
C GLN A 287 -28.86 -17.91 5.18
N GLN A 288 -29.07 -19.13 5.67
CA GLN A 288 -28.13 -19.80 6.58
C GLN A 288 -26.76 -20.00 5.91
N ARG A 289 -26.75 -20.51 4.68
CA ARG A 289 -25.51 -20.71 3.91
C ARG A 289 -24.75 -19.42 3.67
N ILE A 290 -25.45 -18.33 3.32
CA ILE A 290 -24.86 -17.00 3.16
C ILE A 290 -24.21 -16.52 4.48
N ASN A 291 -24.87 -16.72 5.62
CA ASN A 291 -24.33 -16.35 6.92
C ASN A 291 -23.09 -17.18 7.31
N GLU A 292 -23.09 -18.48 7.02
CA GLU A 292 -21.94 -19.37 7.26
C GLU A 292 -20.73 -18.94 6.41
N ASN A 293 -20.94 -18.70 5.12
CA ASN A 293 -19.89 -18.23 4.21
C ASN A 293 -19.35 -16.85 4.63
N TYR A 294 -20.22 -15.93 5.01
CA TYR A 294 -19.82 -14.60 5.50
C TYR A 294 -19.02 -14.70 6.82
N LYS A 295 -19.40 -15.59 7.73
CA LYS A 295 -18.64 -15.85 8.96
C LYS A 295 -17.25 -16.43 8.66
N GLU A 296 -17.15 -17.37 7.73
CA GLU A 296 -15.86 -17.93 7.29
C GLU A 296 -14.94 -16.85 6.70
N ILE A 297 -15.49 -15.91 5.91
CA ILE A 297 -14.72 -14.75 5.39
C ILE A 297 -14.19 -13.89 6.54
N LEU A 298 -15.01 -13.59 7.55
CA LEU A 298 -14.58 -12.79 8.70
C LEU A 298 -13.51 -13.49 9.54
N GLU A 299 -13.68 -14.78 9.81
CA GLU A 299 -12.69 -15.57 10.57
C GLU A 299 -11.37 -15.71 9.80
N ASN A 300 -11.43 -15.98 8.49
CA ASN A 300 -10.24 -16.11 7.66
C ASN A 300 -9.54 -14.78 7.40
N SER A 301 -10.28 -13.66 7.25
CA SER A 301 -9.69 -12.32 7.10
C SER A 301 -8.81 -11.90 8.29
N ASN A 302 -9.10 -12.44 9.47
CA ASN A 302 -8.33 -12.23 10.71
C ASN A 302 -7.32 -13.35 10.97
N SER A 303 -7.26 -14.37 10.12
CA SER A 303 -6.28 -15.44 10.24
C SER A 303 -4.88 -14.92 9.87
N ALA A 304 -3.88 -15.29 10.67
CA ALA A 304 -2.50 -14.92 10.41
C ALA A 304 -2.02 -15.38 9.03
N HIS A 305 -2.53 -16.53 8.56
CA HIS A 305 -2.18 -17.08 7.24
C HIS A 305 -2.72 -16.24 6.08
N PHE A 306 -3.99 -15.81 6.15
CA PHE A 306 -4.59 -14.95 5.13
C PHE A 306 -3.97 -13.54 5.15
N LEU A 307 -3.74 -12.96 6.32
CA LEU A 307 -3.07 -11.66 6.45
C LEU A 307 -1.65 -11.72 5.89
N LEU A 308 -0.92 -12.81 6.14
CA LEU A 308 0.39 -13.06 5.53
C LEU A 308 0.28 -13.20 4.00
N MET A 309 -0.66 -14.01 3.49
CA MET A 309 -0.88 -14.17 2.05
C MET A 309 -1.26 -12.84 1.37
N SER A 310 -2.17 -12.06 1.95
CA SER A 310 -2.55 -10.75 1.45
C SER A 310 -1.39 -9.76 1.50
N SER A 311 -0.57 -9.81 2.55
CA SER A 311 0.65 -8.99 2.65
C SER A 311 1.62 -9.39 1.54
N LEU A 312 1.90 -10.68 1.38
CA LEU A 312 2.79 -11.21 0.35
C LEU A 312 2.32 -10.86 -1.07
N ILE A 313 1.01 -10.92 -1.36
CA ILE A 313 0.45 -10.53 -2.67
C ILE A 313 0.57 -9.01 -2.92
N ARG A 314 0.46 -8.18 -1.86
CA ARG A 314 0.62 -6.72 -1.99
C ARG A 314 2.08 -6.31 -2.13
N THR A 315 2.97 -7.00 -1.43
CA THR A 315 4.41 -6.68 -1.43
C THR A 315 5.20 -7.47 -2.47
N CYS A 316 4.58 -8.37 -3.25
CA CYS A 316 5.30 -9.09 -4.29
C CYS A 316 5.57 -8.19 -5.49
N ASP A 317 6.72 -8.40 -6.14
CA ASP A 317 7.09 -7.68 -7.37
C ASP A 317 6.32 -8.15 -8.62
N ALA A 318 5.45 -9.16 -8.47
CA ALA A 318 4.58 -9.63 -9.55
C ALA A 318 3.39 -8.69 -9.77
N PHE A 319 2.92 -8.58 -11.02
CA PHE A 319 1.58 -8.05 -11.30
C PHE A 319 0.58 -9.15 -10.96
N VAL A 320 -0.29 -8.89 -9.97
CA VAL A 320 -1.29 -9.86 -9.54
C VAL A 320 -2.66 -9.34 -9.91
N ILE A 321 -3.48 -10.19 -10.52
CA ILE A 321 -4.88 -9.94 -10.83
C ILE A 321 -5.71 -11.20 -10.59
N ILE A 322 -6.87 -11.04 -9.96
CA ILE A 322 -7.86 -12.09 -9.71
C ILE A 322 -9.12 -11.75 -10.50
N ARG A 323 -9.61 -12.72 -11.27
CA ARG A 323 -10.81 -12.59 -12.09
C ARG A 323 -11.86 -13.64 -11.75
N ASP A 324 -13.13 -13.30 -11.95
CA ASP A 324 -14.23 -14.26 -11.89
C ASP A 324 -14.28 -15.14 -13.15
N ASN A 325 -15.20 -16.11 -13.19
CA ASN A 325 -15.40 -17.00 -14.33
C ASN A 325 -15.88 -16.32 -15.63
N LYS A 326 -16.26 -15.03 -15.56
CA LYS A 326 -16.65 -14.20 -16.71
C LYS A 326 -15.50 -13.28 -17.17
N GLY A 327 -14.37 -13.27 -16.44
CA GLY A 327 -13.22 -12.44 -16.75
C GLY A 327 -13.23 -11.05 -16.09
N ASN A 328 -14.20 -10.74 -15.23
CA ASN A 328 -14.23 -9.46 -14.53
C ASN A 328 -13.16 -9.44 -13.43
N ALA A 329 -12.40 -8.36 -13.34
CA ALA A 329 -11.42 -8.18 -12.28
C ALA A 329 -12.12 -7.96 -10.92
N ILE A 330 -11.77 -8.81 -9.96
CA ILE A 330 -12.20 -8.74 -8.55
C ILE A 330 -11.13 -8.02 -7.73
N TYR A 331 -9.87 -8.23 -8.09
CA TYR A 331 -8.72 -7.64 -7.44
C TYR A 331 -7.57 -7.51 -8.43
N ASN A 332 -6.77 -6.47 -8.28
CA ASN A 332 -5.45 -6.34 -8.87
C ASN A 332 -4.57 -5.49 -7.93
N ASN A 333 -3.28 -5.82 -7.84
CA ASN A 333 -2.36 -5.12 -6.95
C ASN A 333 -1.86 -3.78 -7.55
N GLU A 334 -1.23 -2.94 -6.73
CA GLU A 334 -0.76 -1.61 -7.16
C GLU A 334 0.22 -1.69 -8.35
N GLN A 335 1.07 -2.70 -8.39
CA GLN A 335 2.01 -2.96 -9.48
C GLN A 335 1.26 -3.18 -10.81
N HIS A 336 0.20 -3.98 -10.80
CA HIS A 336 -0.66 -4.18 -11.97
C HIS A 336 -1.43 -2.90 -12.36
N ILE A 337 -1.96 -2.16 -11.37
CA ILE A 337 -2.67 -0.89 -11.63
C ILE A 337 -1.72 0.13 -12.26
N ASN A 338 -0.51 0.28 -11.72
CA ASN A 338 0.50 1.20 -12.21
C ASN A 338 0.98 0.82 -13.61
N TYR A 339 1.13 -0.48 -13.89
CA TYR A 339 1.53 -0.95 -15.22
C TYR A 339 0.49 -0.62 -16.30
N LEU A 340 -0.81 -0.85 -16.03
CA LEU A 340 -1.88 -0.51 -16.97
C LEU A 340 -2.31 0.95 -16.90
N ASN A 341 -1.83 1.69 -15.89
CA ASN A 341 -2.34 3.01 -15.50
C ASN A 341 -3.88 3.03 -15.34
N MET A 342 -4.45 1.92 -14.89
CA MET A 342 -5.90 1.72 -14.77
C MET A 342 -6.22 0.63 -13.76
N ASP A 343 -7.10 0.94 -12.82
CA ASP A 343 -7.72 -0.06 -11.95
C ASP A 343 -8.85 -0.75 -12.73
N LEU A 344 -8.75 -2.07 -12.87
CA LEU A 344 -9.71 -2.86 -13.63
C LEU A 344 -10.92 -3.28 -12.78
N VAL A 345 -10.87 -3.11 -11.46
CA VAL A 345 -12.00 -3.44 -10.58
C VAL A 345 -13.18 -2.50 -10.88
N ASN A 346 -14.36 -3.08 -11.07
CA ASN A 346 -15.59 -2.43 -11.54
C ASN A 346 -15.57 -1.92 -13.00
N VAL A 347 -14.61 -2.32 -13.82
CA VAL A 347 -14.59 -2.03 -15.26
C VAL A 347 -15.10 -3.24 -16.03
N SER A 348 -16.00 -3.02 -16.98
CA SER A 348 -16.56 -4.11 -17.80
C SER A 348 -15.49 -4.74 -18.69
N VAL A 349 -15.57 -6.05 -18.92
CA VAL A 349 -14.66 -6.78 -19.82
C VAL A 349 -14.64 -6.16 -21.22
N GLU A 350 -15.79 -5.70 -21.72
CA GLU A 350 -15.88 -5.05 -23.02
C GLU A 350 -15.08 -3.75 -23.09
N GLU A 351 -15.11 -2.96 -22.01
CA GLU A 351 -14.36 -1.72 -21.90
C GLU A 351 -12.86 -1.99 -21.74
N VAL A 352 -12.48 -2.97 -20.90
CA VAL A 352 -11.08 -3.38 -20.75
C VAL A 352 -10.51 -3.84 -22.10
N CYS A 353 -11.21 -4.70 -22.83
CA CYS A 353 -10.78 -5.17 -24.15
C CYS A 353 -10.82 -4.09 -25.24
N ARG A 354 -11.50 -2.96 -25.02
CA ARG A 354 -11.49 -1.81 -25.92
C ARG A 354 -10.23 -0.97 -25.71
N VAL A 355 -9.80 -0.82 -24.45
CA VAL A 355 -8.58 -0.08 -24.09
C VAL A 355 -7.34 -0.93 -24.34
N PHE A 356 -7.40 -2.24 -24.03
CA PHE A 356 -6.32 -3.20 -24.17
C PHE A 356 -6.78 -4.39 -25.04
N PRO A 357 -6.66 -4.32 -26.38
CA PRO A 357 -7.14 -5.37 -27.28
C PRO A 357 -6.54 -6.76 -26.99
N ASP A 358 -5.26 -6.81 -26.65
CA ASP A 358 -4.54 -8.05 -26.35
C ASP A 358 -5.00 -8.73 -25.06
N TYR A 359 -5.76 -8.01 -24.21
CA TYR A 359 -6.37 -8.58 -23.00
C TYR A 359 -7.33 -9.73 -23.32
N ARG A 360 -7.88 -9.79 -24.54
CA ARG A 360 -8.70 -10.91 -25.00
C ARG A 360 -7.96 -12.25 -24.95
N THR A 361 -6.64 -12.24 -25.20
CA THR A 361 -5.80 -13.43 -25.13
C THR A 361 -5.70 -13.92 -23.68
N CYS A 362 -5.57 -13.00 -22.72
CA CYS A 362 -5.60 -13.34 -21.29
C CYS A 362 -6.92 -14.03 -20.90
N LEU A 363 -8.05 -13.49 -21.36
CA LEU A 363 -9.37 -14.06 -21.07
C LEU A 363 -9.59 -15.42 -21.74
N ALA A 364 -9.05 -15.63 -22.94
CA ALA A 364 -9.11 -16.93 -23.61
C ALA A 364 -8.34 -18.00 -22.82
N LEU A 365 -7.14 -17.66 -22.32
CA LEU A 365 -6.34 -18.56 -21.48
C LEU A 365 -7.01 -18.85 -20.14
N ASP A 366 -7.69 -17.86 -19.54
CA ASP A 366 -8.48 -18.08 -18.33
C ASP A 366 -9.64 -19.06 -18.60
N GLN A 367 -10.34 -18.93 -19.73
CA GLN A 367 -11.39 -19.86 -20.12
C GLN A 367 -10.85 -21.25 -20.42
N GLU A 368 -9.66 -21.37 -21.02
CA GLU A 368 -8.99 -22.65 -21.20
C GLU A 368 -8.71 -23.32 -19.84
N LEU A 369 -8.20 -22.56 -18.87
CA LEU A 369 -7.94 -23.05 -17.52
C LEU A 369 -9.23 -23.47 -16.80
N LEU A 370 -10.30 -22.67 -16.91
CA LEU A 370 -11.56 -22.92 -16.23
C LEU A 370 -12.28 -24.16 -16.77
N ASN A 371 -12.23 -24.38 -18.09
CA ASN A 371 -12.87 -25.51 -18.79
C ASN A 371 -11.98 -26.77 -18.83
N GLY A 372 -10.68 -26.61 -18.56
CA GLY A 372 -9.71 -27.70 -18.54
C GLY A 372 -9.74 -28.51 -17.24
N ASN A 373 -9.06 -29.66 -17.26
CA ASN A 373 -8.83 -30.48 -16.07
C ASN A 373 -7.60 -30.02 -15.25
N SER A 374 -6.86 -29.03 -15.74
CA SER A 374 -5.68 -28.49 -15.04
C SER A 374 -6.09 -27.38 -14.07
N CYS A 375 -5.48 -27.34 -12.89
CA CYS A 375 -5.66 -26.23 -11.94
C CYS A 375 -4.64 -25.10 -12.14
N PHE A 376 -3.68 -25.25 -13.07
CA PHE A 376 -2.67 -24.23 -13.35
C PHE A 376 -2.26 -24.18 -14.83
N ILE A 377 -1.89 -23.00 -15.31
CA ILE A 377 -1.24 -22.75 -16.60
C ILE A 377 -0.01 -21.86 -16.36
N MET A 378 1.12 -22.20 -16.96
CA MET A 378 2.29 -21.32 -17.04
C MET A 378 2.50 -20.91 -18.49
N SER A 379 2.67 -19.62 -18.75
CA SER A 379 2.98 -19.09 -20.08
C SER A 379 4.12 -18.09 -20.03
N ASN A 380 4.89 -18.06 -21.11
CA ASN A 380 5.86 -16.99 -21.36
C ASN A 380 5.20 -16.04 -22.37
N GLU A 381 5.02 -14.80 -21.97
CA GLU A 381 4.38 -13.78 -22.77
C GLU A 381 5.40 -12.75 -23.22
N THR A 382 5.19 -12.21 -24.41
CA THR A 382 6.11 -11.25 -25.04
C THR A 382 5.26 -10.07 -25.48
N VAL A 383 5.57 -8.89 -24.97
CA VAL A 383 4.84 -7.65 -25.26
C VAL A 383 5.79 -6.70 -25.96
N GLU A 384 5.44 -6.29 -27.18
CA GLU A 384 6.16 -5.23 -27.88
C GLU A 384 5.76 -3.88 -27.27
N THR A 385 6.76 -3.13 -26.82
CA THR A 385 6.60 -1.77 -26.30
C THR A 385 7.38 -0.79 -27.17
N GLU A 386 7.08 0.50 -27.07
CA GLU A 386 7.81 1.56 -27.79
C GLU A 386 9.33 1.55 -27.50
N ASN A 387 9.73 1.00 -26.35
CA ASN A 387 11.13 0.91 -25.90
C ASN A 387 11.76 -0.48 -26.12
N GLY A 388 11.11 -1.37 -26.88
CA GLY A 388 11.59 -2.72 -27.17
C GLY A 388 10.66 -3.84 -26.69
N THR A 389 11.13 -5.07 -26.74
CA THR A 389 10.35 -6.27 -26.38
C THR A 389 10.49 -6.59 -24.90
N SER A 390 9.37 -6.61 -24.16
CA SER A 390 9.31 -7.04 -22.76
C SER A 390 8.87 -8.50 -22.65
N PHE A 391 9.55 -9.26 -21.79
CA PHE A 391 9.24 -10.67 -21.55
C PHE A 391 8.60 -10.84 -20.17
N PHE A 392 7.59 -11.69 -20.11
CA PHE A 392 6.83 -11.95 -18.89
C PHE A 392 6.67 -13.45 -18.66
N HIS A 393 6.77 -13.85 -17.40
CA HIS A 393 6.39 -15.18 -16.93
C HIS A 393 5.04 -15.07 -16.21
N THR A 394 4.00 -15.68 -16.78
CA THR A 394 2.65 -15.64 -16.23
C THR A 394 2.26 -16.99 -15.64
N TYR A 395 1.88 -16.98 -14.38
CA TYR A 395 1.32 -18.12 -13.66
C TYR A 395 -0.17 -17.89 -13.46
N ARG A 396 -1.01 -18.75 -14.01
CA ARG A 396 -2.47 -18.74 -13.83
C ARG A 396 -2.86 -19.93 -12.97
N GLN A 397 -3.68 -19.71 -11.96
CA GLN A 397 -4.18 -20.77 -11.10
C GLN A 397 -5.70 -20.63 -10.94
N LYS A 398 -6.39 -21.76 -11.05
CA LYS A 398 -7.81 -21.91 -10.77
C LYS A 398 -8.00 -22.02 -9.26
N LEU A 399 -8.84 -21.16 -8.71
CA LEU A 399 -9.25 -21.16 -7.32
C LEU A 399 -10.75 -21.42 -7.25
N THR A 400 -11.19 -22.38 -6.45
CA THR A 400 -12.62 -22.59 -6.21
C THR A 400 -12.95 -22.19 -4.78
N HIS A 401 -13.83 -21.20 -4.61
CA HIS A 401 -14.28 -20.73 -3.31
C HIS A 401 -15.81 -20.61 -3.30
N PHE A 402 -16.46 -21.19 -2.29
CA PHE A 402 -17.93 -21.30 -2.19
C PHE A 402 -18.64 -21.76 -3.47
N GLY A 403 -18.04 -22.71 -4.21
CA GLY A 403 -18.60 -23.24 -5.45
C GLY A 403 -18.48 -22.33 -6.67
N GLN A 404 -17.69 -21.27 -6.57
CA GLN A 404 -17.33 -20.41 -7.70
C GLN A 404 -15.87 -20.53 -8.04
N ASP A 405 -15.60 -20.48 -9.34
CA ASP A 405 -14.27 -20.55 -9.88
C ASP A 405 -13.75 -19.14 -10.17
N PHE A 406 -12.54 -18.89 -9.71
CA PHE A 406 -11.76 -17.68 -9.89
C PHE A 406 -10.43 -18.05 -10.55
N VAL A 407 -9.84 -17.10 -11.25
CA VAL A 407 -8.49 -17.23 -11.80
C VAL A 407 -7.60 -16.18 -11.16
N ILE A 408 -6.57 -16.63 -10.44
CA ILE A 408 -5.47 -15.76 -10.02
C ILE A 408 -4.36 -15.83 -11.06
N CYS A 409 -3.93 -14.66 -11.54
CA CYS A 409 -2.80 -14.51 -12.44
C CYS A 409 -1.70 -13.70 -11.77
N SER A 410 -0.52 -14.29 -11.70
CA SER A 410 0.72 -13.64 -11.23
C SER A 410 1.67 -13.53 -12.41
N VAL A 411 2.01 -12.29 -12.79
CA VAL A 411 2.87 -11.98 -13.93
C VAL A 411 4.18 -11.40 -13.41
N TYR A 412 5.29 -12.05 -13.75
CA TYR A 412 6.63 -11.59 -13.41
C TYR A 412 7.29 -11.02 -14.65
N LYS A 413 7.79 -9.79 -14.56
CA LYS A 413 8.63 -9.22 -15.62
C LYS A 413 9.99 -9.91 -15.56
N ASP A 414 10.40 -10.53 -16.65
CA ASP A 414 11.71 -11.16 -16.76
C ASP A 414 12.75 -10.06 -17.08
N GLU A 415 13.22 -9.36 -16.04
CA GLU A 415 14.19 -8.26 -16.18
C GLU A 415 15.64 -8.74 -16.39
N ASN A 416 15.92 -10.03 -16.14
CA ASN A 416 17.29 -10.56 -16.02
C ASN A 416 17.64 -11.62 -17.07
N ARG A 417 17.15 -11.51 -18.31
CA ARG A 417 17.73 -12.29 -19.41
C ARG A 417 18.92 -11.58 -20.02
N ILE A 418 20.06 -11.83 -19.41
CA ILE A 418 21.35 -11.79 -20.09
C ILE A 418 21.26 -12.69 -21.34
N SER A 419 21.34 -12.08 -22.52
CA SER A 419 21.22 -12.76 -23.81
C SER A 419 22.38 -13.74 -24.05
N VAL A 420 22.10 -14.89 -24.67
CA VAL A 420 23.10 -15.93 -25.03
C VAL A 420 23.25 -16.09 -26.54
N ASP A 421 24.45 -16.40 -26.98
CA ASP A 421 24.82 -16.63 -28.38
C ASP A 421 24.20 -17.95 -28.85
N LYS A 422 23.39 -17.89 -29.91
CA LYS A 422 22.65 -19.06 -30.42
C LYS A 422 23.55 -20.18 -30.92
N LEU A 423 24.78 -19.87 -31.34
CA LEU A 423 25.71 -20.88 -31.87
C LEU A 423 26.44 -21.61 -30.73
N THR A 424 27.02 -20.87 -29.79
CA THR A 424 27.95 -21.41 -28.76
C THR A 424 27.33 -21.57 -27.38
N GLY A 425 26.14 -21.00 -27.16
CA GLY A 425 25.48 -20.90 -25.87
C GLY A 425 26.27 -20.08 -24.84
N CYS A 426 27.29 -19.32 -25.25
CA CYS A 426 27.99 -18.36 -24.40
C CYS A 426 27.11 -17.13 -24.16
N PHE A 427 27.43 -16.32 -23.16
CA PHE A 427 26.74 -15.03 -23.02
C PHE A 427 27.12 -14.09 -24.17
N ASN A 428 26.22 -13.18 -24.53
CA ASN A 428 26.47 -12.14 -25.52
C ASN A 428 27.20 -10.94 -24.89
N LYS A 429 27.77 -10.07 -25.72
CA LYS A 429 28.48 -8.86 -25.26
C LYS A 429 27.67 -7.96 -24.32
N GLU A 430 26.34 -8.00 -24.39
CA GLU A 430 25.41 -7.30 -23.50
C GLU A 430 25.63 -7.68 -22.01
N TYR A 431 26.17 -8.88 -21.73
CA TYR A 431 26.59 -9.27 -20.38
C TYR A 431 27.53 -8.23 -19.76
N LEU A 432 28.42 -7.61 -20.55
CA LEU A 432 29.39 -6.64 -20.04
C LEU A 432 28.75 -5.36 -19.50
N GLU A 433 27.51 -5.08 -19.89
CA GLU A 433 26.74 -3.92 -19.44
C GLU A 433 25.85 -4.24 -18.22
N SER A 434 25.79 -5.52 -17.83
CA SER A 434 25.02 -6.02 -16.70
C SER A 434 25.68 -5.71 -15.34
N ASN A 435 24.91 -5.76 -14.25
CA ASN A 435 25.43 -5.52 -12.91
C ASN A 435 26.29 -6.69 -12.39
N GLU A 436 26.10 -7.87 -12.97
CA GLU A 436 26.72 -9.15 -12.63
C GLU A 436 28.22 -9.17 -12.95
N VAL A 437 28.72 -8.25 -13.78
CA VAL A 437 30.15 -8.08 -14.04
C VAL A 437 30.92 -7.63 -12.80
N LYS A 438 30.25 -6.98 -11.85
CA LYS A 438 30.86 -6.46 -10.61
C LYS A 438 31.33 -7.57 -9.68
N ASP A 439 30.82 -8.79 -9.87
CA ASP A 439 31.19 -9.95 -9.07
C ASP A 439 32.53 -10.57 -9.52
N HIS A 440 33.12 -10.08 -10.61
CA HIS A 440 34.39 -10.57 -11.16
C HIS A 440 35.49 -9.53 -11.04
N GLN A 441 36.72 -10.00 -10.83
CA GLN A 441 37.88 -9.12 -10.59
C GLN A 441 38.84 -9.06 -11.77
N LYS A 442 38.88 -10.09 -12.63
CA LYS A 442 39.79 -10.18 -13.77
C LYS A 442 39.02 -10.46 -15.05
N MET A 443 39.46 -9.80 -16.12
CA MET A 443 38.97 -10.02 -17.48
C MET A 443 40.10 -10.64 -18.31
N VAL A 444 39.75 -11.61 -19.16
CA VAL A 444 40.65 -12.17 -20.17
C VAL A 444 40.01 -12.00 -21.54
N PHE A 445 40.71 -11.34 -22.45
CA PHE A 445 40.33 -11.28 -23.86
C PHE A 445 41.04 -12.41 -24.61
N VAL A 446 40.31 -13.15 -25.44
CA VAL A 446 40.75 -14.36 -26.14
C VAL A 446 40.41 -14.25 -27.61
N ASP A 447 41.39 -14.55 -28.47
CA ASP A 447 41.25 -14.58 -29.93
C ASP A 447 41.80 -15.93 -30.45
N LEU A 448 41.04 -16.60 -31.33
CA LEU A 448 41.44 -17.90 -31.86
C LEU A 448 42.56 -17.79 -32.91
N ASP A 449 43.69 -18.39 -32.59
CA ASP A 449 44.80 -18.57 -33.53
C ASP A 449 44.52 -19.75 -34.46
N GLY A 450 44.62 -19.54 -35.77
CA GLY A 450 44.43 -20.59 -36.79
C GLY A 450 42.99 -20.79 -37.26
N PHE A 451 42.02 -19.99 -36.75
CA PHE A 451 40.61 -20.13 -37.12
C PHE A 451 40.32 -19.76 -38.59
N LYS A 452 40.90 -18.66 -39.09
CA LYS A 452 40.71 -18.22 -40.48
C LYS A 452 41.14 -19.28 -41.52
N PRO A 453 42.35 -19.89 -41.44
CA PRO A 453 42.73 -21.00 -42.31
C PRO A 453 41.76 -22.18 -42.32
N ILE A 454 41.13 -22.49 -41.18
CA ILE A 454 40.12 -23.55 -41.08
C ILE A 454 38.87 -23.18 -41.88
N ASN A 455 38.38 -21.94 -41.74
CA ASN A 455 37.25 -21.46 -42.55
C ASN A 455 37.58 -21.44 -44.04
N ASP A 456 38.76 -20.98 -44.40
CA ASP A 456 39.20 -20.86 -45.80
C ASP A 456 39.34 -22.25 -46.45
N HIS A 457 39.75 -23.27 -45.70
CA HIS A 457 39.98 -24.62 -46.22
C HIS A 457 38.74 -25.53 -46.16
N TYR A 458 37.97 -25.49 -45.06
CA TYR A 458 36.87 -26.42 -44.80
C TYR A 458 35.48 -25.78 -44.87
N GLY A 459 35.40 -24.46 -45.06
CA GLY A 459 34.16 -23.69 -45.13
C GLY A 459 33.58 -23.28 -43.78
N HIS A 460 32.71 -22.28 -43.80
CA HIS A 460 32.13 -21.67 -42.59
C HIS A 460 31.33 -22.64 -41.70
N ASN A 461 30.68 -23.65 -42.28
CA ASN A 461 29.97 -24.68 -41.50
C ASN A 461 30.92 -25.45 -40.57
N LYS A 462 32.14 -25.74 -41.05
CA LYS A 462 33.17 -26.37 -40.22
C LYS A 462 33.70 -25.39 -39.17
N GLY A 463 33.82 -24.11 -39.53
CA GLY A 463 34.10 -23.03 -38.57
C GLY A 463 33.10 -22.98 -37.42
N ASP A 464 31.80 -23.06 -37.72
CA ASP A 464 30.74 -23.06 -36.72
C ASP A 464 30.80 -24.29 -35.81
N GLU A 465 31.18 -25.45 -36.34
CA GLU A 465 31.47 -26.65 -35.55
C GLU A 465 32.66 -26.45 -34.62
N VAL A 466 33.74 -25.85 -35.12
CA VAL A 466 34.93 -25.52 -34.34
C VAL A 466 34.63 -24.53 -33.21
N LEU A 467 33.82 -23.50 -33.48
CA LEU A 467 33.40 -22.53 -32.47
C LEU A 467 32.56 -23.18 -31.36
N ARG A 468 31.64 -24.07 -31.74
CA ARG A 468 30.84 -24.87 -30.78
C ARG A 468 31.73 -25.75 -29.92
N GLU A 469 32.65 -26.47 -30.54
CA GLU A 469 33.56 -27.38 -29.85
C GLU A 469 34.53 -26.63 -28.94
N PHE A 470 35.07 -25.50 -29.40
CA PHE A 470 35.94 -24.63 -28.62
C PHE A 470 35.22 -24.10 -27.38
N ALA A 471 34.01 -23.56 -27.55
CA ALA A 471 33.21 -23.04 -26.45
C ALA A 471 32.84 -24.14 -25.45
N PHE A 472 32.43 -25.31 -25.93
CA PHE A 472 32.11 -26.47 -25.09
C PHE A 472 33.33 -26.92 -24.27
N LYS A 473 34.47 -27.13 -24.93
CA LYS A 473 35.71 -27.58 -24.29
C LYS A 473 36.26 -26.55 -23.30
N MET A 474 36.17 -25.26 -23.64
CA MET A 474 36.58 -24.19 -22.74
C MET A 474 35.71 -24.17 -21.49
N LYS A 475 34.38 -24.16 -21.65
CA LYS A 475 33.42 -24.20 -20.53
C LYS A 475 33.63 -25.38 -19.59
N SER A 476 33.96 -26.57 -20.11
CA SER A 476 34.23 -27.74 -19.24
C SER A 476 35.48 -27.59 -18.35
N MET A 477 36.33 -26.60 -18.60
CA MET A 477 37.51 -26.26 -17.78
C MET A 477 37.30 -24.98 -16.93
N LEU A 478 36.16 -24.33 -17.08
CA LEU A 478 35.72 -23.20 -16.28
C LEU A 478 34.96 -23.68 -15.04
N ARG A 479 34.93 -22.87 -13.98
CA ARG A 479 34.07 -23.09 -12.81
C ARG A 479 32.70 -22.52 -13.10
N GLU A 480 31.69 -22.92 -12.34
CA GLU A 480 30.34 -22.31 -12.43
C GLU A 480 30.35 -20.79 -12.19
N SER A 481 31.30 -20.29 -11.38
CA SER A 481 31.48 -18.86 -11.10
C SER A 481 32.18 -18.09 -12.23
N ASP A 482 32.83 -18.78 -13.18
CA ASP A 482 33.55 -18.13 -14.26
C ASP A 482 32.61 -17.94 -15.46
N ILE A 483 32.65 -16.76 -16.06
CA ILE A 483 31.74 -16.39 -17.14
C ILE A 483 32.48 -16.42 -18.47
N MET A 484 31.85 -17.00 -19.50
CA MET A 484 32.33 -16.98 -20.87
C MET A 484 31.36 -16.24 -21.78
N ILE A 485 31.86 -15.17 -22.40
CA ILE A 485 31.13 -14.27 -23.27
C ILE A 485 31.70 -14.42 -24.68
N ARG A 486 30.85 -14.56 -25.68
CA ARG A 486 31.27 -14.44 -27.08
C ARG A 486 31.18 -12.97 -27.48
N PHE A 487 32.34 -12.36 -27.70
CA PHE A 487 32.44 -10.93 -27.98
C PHE A 487 32.28 -10.63 -29.47
N GLY A 488 32.84 -11.49 -30.32
CA GLY A 488 32.86 -11.36 -31.78
C GLY A 488 32.86 -12.70 -32.50
N GLY A 489 33.30 -12.71 -33.76
CA GLY A 489 33.30 -13.90 -34.61
C GLY A 489 34.08 -15.07 -33.98
N ASP A 490 35.35 -14.85 -33.73
CA ASP A 490 36.32 -15.76 -33.11
C ASP A 490 36.94 -15.19 -31.81
N GLU A 491 36.30 -14.15 -31.27
CA GLU A 491 36.73 -13.43 -30.07
C GLU A 491 35.83 -13.78 -28.87
N PHE A 492 36.46 -14.07 -27.74
CA PHE A 492 35.80 -14.42 -26.49
C PHE A 492 36.35 -13.60 -25.32
N ILE A 493 35.50 -13.39 -24.33
CA ILE A 493 35.87 -12.78 -23.05
C ILE A 493 35.58 -13.78 -21.94
N LEU A 494 36.53 -13.93 -21.02
CA LEU A 494 36.37 -14.67 -19.79
C LEU A 494 36.41 -13.72 -18.60
N LEU A 495 35.47 -13.86 -17.67
CA LEU A 495 35.48 -13.17 -16.39
C LEU A 495 35.81 -14.18 -15.29
N PHE A 496 36.80 -13.84 -14.46
CA PHE A 496 37.24 -14.67 -13.34
C PHE A 496 37.05 -13.93 -12.02
N ASP A 497 36.48 -14.63 -11.05
CA ASP A 497 36.52 -14.23 -9.65
C ASP A 497 37.85 -14.72 -9.03
N SER A 498 38.90 -13.91 -9.18
CA SER A 498 40.22 -14.22 -8.64
C SER A 498 41.04 -12.96 -8.39
N GLN A 499 41.58 -12.81 -7.17
CA GLN A 499 42.42 -11.66 -6.83
C GLN A 499 43.82 -11.72 -7.46
N LEU A 500 44.33 -12.92 -7.73
CA LEU A 500 45.72 -13.15 -8.14
C LEU A 500 45.88 -13.28 -9.66
N MET A 501 46.60 -12.35 -10.28
CA MET A 501 46.86 -12.35 -11.72
C MET A 501 47.63 -13.60 -12.18
N ASP A 502 48.62 -14.04 -11.40
CA ASP A 502 49.41 -15.23 -11.71
C ASP A 502 48.59 -16.52 -11.72
N ALA A 503 47.54 -16.60 -10.90
CA ALA A 503 46.65 -17.76 -10.86
C ALA A 503 45.85 -17.85 -12.16
N VAL A 504 45.31 -16.72 -12.65
CA VAL A 504 44.60 -16.63 -13.93
C VAL A 504 45.54 -16.96 -15.09
N LEU A 505 46.76 -16.40 -15.10
CA LEU A 505 47.77 -16.68 -16.14
C LEU A 505 48.14 -18.17 -16.21
N LYS A 506 48.38 -18.82 -15.06
CA LYS A 506 48.68 -20.27 -15.00
C LYS A 506 47.50 -21.10 -15.50
N ARG A 507 46.27 -20.72 -15.12
CA ARG A 507 45.04 -21.40 -15.55
C ARG A 507 44.83 -21.27 -17.06
N MET A 508 44.95 -20.07 -17.61
CA MET A 508 44.81 -19.84 -19.05
C MET A 508 45.87 -20.60 -19.86
N ASN A 509 47.11 -20.66 -19.38
CA ASN A 509 48.15 -21.48 -19.99
C ASN A 509 47.80 -22.97 -20.00
N LYS A 510 47.22 -23.48 -18.91
CA LYS A 510 46.76 -24.88 -18.84
C LYS A 510 45.60 -25.12 -19.81
N ILE A 511 44.61 -24.23 -19.83
CA ILE A 511 43.46 -24.30 -20.76
C ILE A 511 43.96 -24.33 -22.21
N ARG A 512 44.88 -23.41 -22.58
CA ARG A 512 45.46 -23.34 -23.92
C ARG A 512 46.11 -24.64 -24.37
N LYS A 513 46.98 -25.23 -23.55
CA LYS A 513 47.62 -26.53 -23.86
C LYS A 513 46.59 -27.66 -24.07
N ASN A 514 45.51 -27.67 -23.29
CA ASN A 514 44.44 -28.66 -23.45
C ASN A 514 43.62 -28.46 -24.73
N ILE A 515 43.38 -27.19 -25.12
CA ILE A 515 42.69 -26.87 -26.38
C ILE A 515 43.57 -27.24 -27.57
N GLU A 516 44.85 -26.88 -27.55
CA GLU A 516 45.82 -27.24 -28.59
C GLU A 516 45.88 -28.75 -28.80
N GLN A 517 45.97 -29.53 -27.71
CA GLN A 517 45.97 -30.98 -27.79
C GLN A 517 44.65 -31.52 -28.35
N HIS A 518 43.51 -31.03 -27.86
CA HIS A 518 42.18 -31.49 -28.28
C HIS A 518 41.95 -31.28 -29.78
N PHE A 519 42.32 -30.11 -30.32
CA PHE A 519 42.15 -29.84 -31.74
C PHE A 519 43.22 -30.54 -32.60
N ALA A 520 44.44 -30.75 -32.08
CA ALA A 520 45.43 -31.57 -32.74
C ALA A 520 44.95 -33.02 -32.94
N ASP A 521 44.26 -33.59 -31.95
CA ASP A 521 43.64 -34.93 -32.04
C ASP A 521 42.53 -34.99 -33.12
N LEU A 522 41.93 -33.85 -33.45
CA LEU A 522 40.96 -33.67 -34.54
C LEU A 522 41.61 -33.32 -35.89
N ASN A 523 42.95 -33.38 -35.99
CA ASN A 523 43.73 -32.94 -37.15
C ASN A 523 43.52 -31.46 -37.54
N LEU A 524 43.20 -30.61 -36.55
CA LEU A 524 43.03 -29.17 -36.72
C LEU A 524 44.10 -28.42 -35.94
N GLN A 525 44.79 -27.50 -36.61
CA GLN A 525 45.73 -26.59 -35.94
C GLN A 525 44.99 -25.37 -35.42
N LEU A 526 44.44 -25.50 -34.20
CA LEU A 526 43.76 -24.41 -33.50
C LEU A 526 44.41 -24.16 -32.14
N SER A 527 44.66 -22.89 -31.85
CA SER A 527 45.07 -22.40 -30.53
C SER A 527 44.31 -21.09 -30.25
N PHE A 528 44.70 -20.38 -29.20
CA PHE A 528 44.24 -19.02 -28.96
C PHE A 528 45.32 -18.19 -28.28
N SER A 529 45.32 -16.90 -28.61
CA SER A 529 46.08 -15.88 -27.91
C SER A 529 45.17 -15.17 -26.91
N TYR A 530 45.73 -14.74 -25.79
CA TYR A 530 44.94 -14.12 -24.74
C TYR A 530 45.72 -13.03 -23.99
N GLY A 531 44.97 -12.06 -23.45
CA GLY A 531 45.48 -10.99 -22.61
C GLY A 531 44.64 -10.82 -21.35
N VAL A 532 45.30 -10.57 -20.21
CA VAL A 532 44.65 -10.51 -18.89
C VAL A 532 44.72 -9.11 -18.29
N SER A 533 43.60 -8.59 -17.81
CA SER A 533 43.49 -7.27 -17.15
C SER A 533 42.64 -7.34 -15.86
N THR A 534 42.66 -6.26 -15.10
CA THR A 534 41.85 -6.09 -13.88
C THR A 534 40.58 -5.31 -14.19
N LEU A 535 39.47 -5.66 -13.54
CA LEU A 535 38.15 -5.02 -13.70
C LEU A 535 37.91 -3.82 -12.77
N GLU A 536 38.93 -3.42 -12.00
CA GLU A 536 38.84 -2.38 -10.93
C GLU A 536 38.29 -1.04 -11.41
N ASN A 537 38.56 -0.65 -12.67
CA ASN A 537 38.13 0.62 -13.25
C ASN A 537 37.01 0.47 -14.29
N GLY A 538 36.25 -0.63 -14.22
CA GLY A 538 35.15 -0.94 -15.13
C GLY A 538 35.58 -1.69 -16.40
N TYR A 539 34.59 -2.30 -17.06
CA TYR A 539 34.84 -3.27 -18.13
C TYR A 539 35.49 -2.66 -19.39
N LYS A 540 35.19 -1.40 -19.72
CA LYS A 540 35.71 -0.75 -20.94
C LYS A 540 37.23 -0.60 -20.91
N GLN A 541 37.77 -0.10 -19.81
CA GLN A 541 39.23 0.04 -19.63
C GLN A 541 39.91 -1.34 -19.52
N ALA A 542 39.27 -2.27 -18.81
CA ALA A 542 39.76 -3.64 -18.70
C ALA A 542 39.86 -4.32 -20.07
N LEU A 543 38.87 -4.11 -20.94
CA LEU A 543 38.81 -4.65 -22.30
C LEU A 543 39.96 -4.12 -23.16
N GLU A 544 40.16 -2.80 -23.20
CA GLU A 544 41.27 -2.18 -23.95
C GLU A 544 42.65 -2.70 -23.50
N MET A 545 42.84 -2.87 -22.19
CA MET A 545 44.09 -3.38 -21.63
C MET A 545 44.30 -4.88 -21.93
N ALA A 546 43.23 -5.67 -21.88
CA ALA A 546 43.28 -7.09 -22.19
C ALA A 546 43.55 -7.32 -23.68
N ASP A 547 42.88 -6.58 -24.57
CA ASP A 547 43.08 -6.63 -26.00
C ASP A 547 44.54 -6.31 -26.38
N LYS A 548 45.09 -5.20 -25.85
CA LYS A 548 46.50 -4.84 -26.08
C LYS A 548 47.49 -5.95 -25.68
N LYS A 549 47.24 -6.61 -24.54
CA LYS A 549 48.08 -7.73 -24.07
C LYS A 549 47.90 -9.00 -24.92
N MET A 550 46.69 -9.24 -25.42
CA MET A 550 46.41 -10.34 -26.34
C MET A 550 47.21 -10.15 -27.63
N TYR A 551 47.19 -8.95 -28.22
CA TYR A 551 47.96 -8.63 -29.42
C TYR A 551 49.48 -8.78 -29.23
N GLN A 552 50.00 -8.40 -28.05
CA GLN A 552 51.41 -8.62 -27.71
C GLN A 552 51.75 -10.11 -27.70
N GLN A 553 50.95 -10.92 -27.01
CA GLN A 553 51.15 -12.38 -26.96
C GLN A 553 51.03 -12.99 -28.36
N LYS A 554 50.03 -12.60 -29.15
CA LYS A 554 49.83 -13.07 -30.54
C LYS A 554 51.03 -12.78 -31.43
N SER A 555 51.64 -11.60 -31.26
CA SER A 555 52.84 -11.20 -32.01
C SER A 555 54.08 -11.99 -31.63
N GLU A 556 54.30 -12.20 -30.32
CA GLU A 556 55.41 -13.02 -29.82
C GLU A 556 55.31 -14.47 -30.33
N ARG A 557 54.10 -15.04 -30.35
CA ARG A 557 53.87 -16.40 -30.84
C ARG A 557 54.15 -16.55 -32.33
N LYS A 558 53.82 -15.53 -33.15
CA LYS A 558 54.13 -15.52 -34.59
C LYS A 558 55.61 -15.40 -34.91
N GLN A 559 56.45 -14.98 -33.95
CA GLN A 559 57.91 -14.95 -34.12
C GLN A 559 58.58 -16.28 -33.75
N ILE A 560 57.87 -17.15 -33.02
CA ILE A 560 58.38 -18.42 -32.49
C ILE A 560 57.86 -19.63 -33.29
N ALA A 561 56.71 -19.49 -33.96
CA ALA A 561 56.12 -20.46 -34.88
C ALA A 561 56.57 -20.21 -36.33
#